data_AF-A0A355F6J1-F1
#
_entry.id   AF-A0A355F6J1-F1
#
_cell.length_a   1.000
_cell.length_b   1.000
_cell.length_c   1.000
_cell.angle_alpha   90.00
_cell.angle_beta   90.00
_cell.angle_gamma   90.00
#
_symmetry.space_group_name_H-M   'P 1'
#
loop_
_entity.id
_entity.type
_entity.pdbx_description
1 polymer ?
#
loop_
_entity_poly.entity_id
_entity_poly.type
_entity_poly.pdbx_seq_one_letter_code
_entity_poly.pdbx_strand_id
1 'polypeptide(L)'
;MRILLATSRYPWPPRRGDQIRAVQALDVLAGEHEVTLLAPEPAAGQPAPPAGAPFRVELYRPHRAAVLPGLARAVGHGHPLQNALFYQPDLGRRLRELAPRADLGLLQLVRLAIHREDFGATPILVDLIDSLALNLARRAAVDHPLLRPPLRLEARRLAAAERRLIQQTAGGGGG
;
A
#
# COMPACT_ATOMS: atom_id res chain seq x y z
N MET A 1 10.78 18.40 0.97
CA MET A 1 10.50 17.61 -0.24
C MET A 1 9.00 17.47 -0.42
N ARG A 2 8.52 17.09 -1.61
CA ARG A 2 7.12 16.75 -1.88
C ARG A 2 6.93 15.24 -1.74
N ILE A 3 6.08 14.81 -0.80
CA ILE A 3 5.86 13.39 -0.50
C ILE A 3 4.42 13.02 -0.83
N LEU A 4 4.25 11.97 -1.64
CA LEU A 4 2.94 11.36 -1.90
C LEU A 4 2.78 10.11 -1.02
N LEU A 5 1.97 10.21 0.03
CA LEU A 5 1.65 9.09 0.92
C LEU A 5 0.35 8.42 0.47
N ALA A 6 0.40 7.17 0.03
CA ALA A 6 -0.79 6.39 -0.31
C ALA A 6 -1.13 5.38 0.79
N THR A 7 -2.42 5.31 1.13
CA THR A 7 -2.94 4.48 2.23
C THR A 7 -4.06 3.56 1.72
N SER A 8 -4.23 2.40 2.35
CA SER A 8 -5.24 1.41 1.94
C SER A 8 -6.62 1.66 2.59
N ARG A 9 -6.65 2.52 3.61
CA ARG A 9 -7.84 2.87 4.38
C ARG A 9 -7.87 4.36 4.65
N TYR A 10 -9.08 4.90 4.71
CA TYR A 10 -9.29 6.27 5.14
C TYR A 10 -8.79 6.44 6.58
N PRO A 11 -7.85 7.36 6.87
CA PRO A 11 -7.18 7.39 8.18
C PRO A 11 -8.06 7.77 9.37
N TRP A 12 -9.22 8.42 9.15
CA TRP A 12 -10.01 8.99 10.24
C TRP A 12 -11.36 8.30 10.49
N PRO A 13 -11.81 8.20 11.75
CA PRO A 13 -10.99 8.32 12.96
C PRO A 13 -10.00 7.15 13.06
N PRO A 14 -8.80 7.35 13.64
CA PRO A 14 -7.78 6.31 13.71
C PRO A 14 -8.15 5.26 14.75
N ARG A 15 -8.79 4.17 14.31
CA ARG A 15 -9.24 3.06 15.19
C ARG A 15 -8.38 1.82 15.08
N ARG A 16 -7.62 1.69 13.99
CA ARG A 16 -6.75 0.54 13.68
C ARG A 16 -5.29 0.95 13.63
N GLY A 17 -4.39 -0.01 13.81
CA GLY A 17 -2.95 0.24 13.82
C GLY A 17 -2.42 0.89 12.54
N ASP A 18 -2.92 0.49 11.37
CA ASP A 18 -2.59 1.12 10.08
C ASP A 18 -3.09 2.56 10.01
N GLN A 19 -4.30 2.85 10.47
CA GLN A 19 -4.83 4.21 10.50
C GLN A 19 -4.05 5.11 11.48
N ILE A 20 -3.70 4.59 12.68
CA ILE A 20 -2.89 5.32 13.66
C ILE A 20 -1.51 5.64 13.07
N ARG A 21 -0.84 4.65 12.45
CA ARG A 21 0.45 4.85 11.78
C ARG A 21 0.37 5.89 10.67
N ALA A 22 -0.72 5.89 9.89
CA ALA A 22 -0.93 6.86 8.82
C ALA A 22 -1.01 8.28 9.35
N VAL A 23 -1.82 8.52 10.39
CA VAL A 23 -1.96 9.84 11.03
C VAL A 23 -0.64 10.30 11.63
N GLN A 24 0.06 9.42 12.36
CA GLN A 24 1.38 9.75 12.93
C GLN A 24 2.43 10.07 11.86
N ALA A 25 2.43 9.32 10.75
CA ALA A 25 3.33 9.61 9.63
C ALA A 25 3.01 10.97 8.99
N LEU A 26 1.74 11.31 8.83
CA LEU A 26 1.33 12.62 8.34
C LEU A 26 1.81 13.75 9.26
N ASP A 27 1.60 13.61 10.57
CA ASP A 27 1.98 14.63 11.56
C ASP A 27 3.49 14.89 11.56
N VAL A 28 4.30 13.82 11.51
CA VAL A 28 5.76 13.93 11.47
C VAL A 28 6.24 14.50 10.13
N LEU A 29 5.78 13.94 9.01
CA LEU A 29 6.27 14.34 7.68
C LEU A 29 5.84 15.76 7.32
N ALA A 30 4.63 16.17 7.67
CA ALA A 30 4.13 17.52 7.35
C ALA A 30 4.83 18.63 8.15
N GLY A 31 5.59 18.29 9.19
CA GLY A 31 6.44 19.26 9.91
C GLY A 31 7.61 19.78 9.07
N GLU A 32 8.10 19.00 8.09
CA GLU A 32 9.31 19.32 7.31
C GLU A 32 9.11 19.21 5.79
N HIS A 33 7.99 18.64 5.34
CA HIS A 33 7.76 18.30 3.94
C HIS A 33 6.36 18.70 3.46
N GLU A 34 6.23 18.97 2.17
CA GLU A 34 4.91 19.14 1.54
C GLU A 34 4.31 17.75 1.30
N VAL A 35 3.33 17.38 2.10
CA VAL A 35 2.73 16.04 2.03
C VAL A 35 1.39 16.10 1.31
N THR A 36 1.19 15.16 0.39
CA THR A 36 -0.12 14.84 -0.19
C THR A 36 -0.49 13.42 0.24
N LEU A 37 -1.56 13.30 1.02
CA LEU A 37 -2.19 12.02 1.34
C LEU A 37 -3.09 11.60 0.17
N LEU A 38 -2.94 10.37 -0.31
CA LEU A 38 -3.90 9.69 -1.17
C LEU A 38 -4.58 8.56 -0.39
N ALA A 39 -5.86 8.73 -0.08
CA ALA A 39 -6.64 7.80 0.72
C ALA A 39 -7.93 7.38 0.01
N PRO A 40 -8.55 6.24 0.34
CA PRO A 40 -9.87 5.92 -0.21
C PRO A 40 -10.91 6.93 0.31
N GLU A 41 -11.96 7.15 -0.47
CA GLU A 41 -13.12 7.94 -0.03
C GLU A 41 -13.68 7.44 1.32
N PRO A 42 -14.11 8.35 2.21
CA PRO A 42 -14.67 8.00 3.50
C PRO A 42 -15.98 7.21 3.34
N ALA A 43 -16.17 6.21 4.18
CA ALA A 43 -17.45 5.53 4.31
C ALA A 43 -18.49 6.44 4.98
N ALA A 44 -19.77 6.15 4.77
CA ALA A 44 -20.86 6.89 5.40
C ALA A 44 -20.68 6.95 6.93
N GLY A 45 -20.77 8.15 7.50
CA GLY A 45 -20.60 8.40 8.93
C GLY A 45 -19.14 8.54 9.40
N GLN A 46 -18.14 8.42 8.52
CA GLN A 46 -16.78 8.83 8.86
C GLN A 46 -16.64 10.36 8.81
N PRO A 47 -15.81 10.96 9.68
CA PRO A 47 -15.59 12.39 9.71
C PRO A 47 -14.84 12.84 8.45
N ALA A 48 -15.03 14.11 8.09
CA ALA A 48 -14.21 14.76 7.09
C ALA A 48 -12.72 14.77 7.51
N PRO A 49 -11.79 14.94 6.56
CA PRO A 49 -10.38 15.12 6.89
C PRO A 49 -10.20 16.34 7.82
N PRO A 50 -9.17 16.34 8.68
CA PRO A 50 -8.92 17.44 9.61
C PRO A 50 -8.83 18.77 8.87
N ALA A 51 -9.67 19.73 9.28
CA ALA A 51 -9.68 21.07 8.72
C ALA A 51 -8.37 21.79 9.05
N GLY A 52 -7.75 22.41 8.05
CA GLY A 52 -6.48 23.15 8.23
C GLY A 52 -5.26 22.27 8.46
N ALA A 53 -5.33 20.98 8.11
CA ALA A 53 -4.16 20.11 8.18
C ALA A 53 -2.99 20.67 7.33
N PRO A 54 -1.73 20.55 7.78
CA PRO A 54 -0.55 21.04 7.07
C PRO A 54 -0.18 20.17 5.85
N PHE A 55 -1.13 19.40 5.33
CA PHE A 55 -0.96 18.48 4.21
C PHE A 55 -2.23 18.47 3.34
N ARG A 56 -2.05 18.12 2.07
CA ARG A 56 -3.16 17.98 1.12
C ARG A 56 -3.78 16.60 1.24
N VAL A 57 -5.09 16.50 1.06
CA VAL A 57 -5.81 15.22 1.06
C VAL A 57 -6.46 15.03 -0.30
N GLU A 58 -6.04 13.98 -0.99
CA GLU A 58 -6.58 13.48 -2.23
C GLU A 58 -7.29 12.16 -1.99
N LEU A 59 -8.41 11.95 -2.67
CA LEU A 59 -9.23 10.76 -2.51
C LEU A 59 -9.25 9.91 -3.77
N TYR A 60 -9.36 8.59 -3.59
CA TYR A 60 -9.68 7.64 -4.66
C TYR A 60 -10.91 6.82 -4.31
N ARG A 61 -11.62 6.35 -5.33
CA ARG A 61 -12.83 5.53 -5.20
C ARG A 61 -12.47 4.06 -5.04
N PRO A 62 -12.74 3.44 -3.87
CA PRO A 62 -12.54 2.02 -3.70
C PRO A 62 -13.58 1.24 -4.53
N HIS A 63 -13.11 0.27 -5.30
CA HIS A 63 -13.93 -0.58 -6.15
C HIS A 63 -13.94 -2.03 -5.62
N ARG A 64 -15.07 -2.46 -5.06
CA ARG A 64 -15.22 -3.77 -4.39
C ARG A 64 -15.04 -4.97 -5.33
N ALA A 65 -15.34 -4.81 -6.62
CA ALA A 65 -15.25 -5.88 -7.62
C ALA A 65 -13.96 -5.84 -8.46
N ALA A 66 -12.92 -5.10 -8.02
CA ALA A 66 -11.65 -5.01 -8.75
C ALA A 66 -10.72 -6.24 -8.58
N VAL A 67 -11.20 -7.33 -7.99
CA VAL A 67 -10.40 -8.53 -7.72
C VAL A 67 -9.94 -9.20 -9.02
N LEU A 68 -10.81 -9.31 -10.03
CA LEU A 68 -10.49 -9.95 -11.31
C LEU A 68 -9.31 -9.28 -12.06
N PRO A 69 -9.32 -7.96 -12.31
CA PRO A 69 -8.15 -7.29 -12.91
C PRO A 69 -6.94 -7.30 -11.96
N GLY A 70 -7.16 -7.28 -10.65
CA GLY A 70 -6.10 -7.44 -9.66
C GLY A 70 -5.37 -8.78 -9.79
N LEU A 71 -6.10 -9.87 -10.07
CA LEU A 71 -5.52 -11.21 -10.25
C LEU A 71 -4.65 -11.26 -11.50
N ALA A 72 -5.13 -10.72 -12.62
CA ALA A 72 -4.34 -10.63 -13.86
C ALA A 72 -3.03 -9.85 -13.64
N ARG A 73 -3.11 -8.70 -12.94
CA ARG A 73 -1.94 -7.89 -12.61
C ARG A 73 -1.01 -8.61 -11.63
N ALA A 74 -1.54 -9.31 -10.64
CA ALA A 74 -0.73 -10.05 -9.68
C ALA A 74 0.07 -11.18 -10.36
N VAL A 75 -0.57 -11.91 -11.27
CA VAL A 75 0.08 -12.97 -12.05
C VAL A 75 1.16 -12.40 -12.98
N GLY A 76 0.87 -11.32 -13.71
CA GLY A 76 1.82 -10.72 -14.67
C GLY A 76 3.10 -10.18 -14.03
N HIS A 77 3.04 -9.72 -12.78
CA HIS A 77 4.17 -9.07 -12.09
C HIS A 77 4.76 -9.93 -10.97
N GLY A 78 4.33 -11.19 -10.86
CA GLY A 78 4.79 -12.13 -9.84
C GLY A 78 4.40 -11.74 -8.41
N HIS A 79 3.35 -10.92 -8.24
CA HIS A 79 2.84 -10.54 -6.94
C HIS A 79 1.96 -11.64 -6.33
N PRO A 80 1.82 -11.68 -5.00
CA PRO A 80 0.93 -12.62 -4.32
C PRO A 80 -0.52 -12.42 -4.79
N LEU A 81 -1.28 -13.51 -4.95
CA LEU A 81 -2.66 -13.45 -5.41
C LEU A 81 -3.53 -12.70 -4.40
N GLN A 82 -3.20 -12.73 -3.12
CA GLN A 82 -3.86 -11.92 -2.09
C GLN A 82 -3.69 -10.42 -2.28
N ASN A 83 -2.64 -9.96 -2.96
CA ASN A 83 -2.49 -8.55 -3.29
C ASN A 83 -3.52 -8.11 -4.35
N ALA A 84 -4.09 -9.04 -5.13
CA ALA A 84 -5.20 -8.75 -6.04
C ALA A 84 -6.43 -8.22 -5.31
N LEU A 85 -6.65 -8.62 -4.05
CA LEU A 85 -7.75 -8.11 -3.23
C LEU A 85 -7.57 -6.63 -2.84
N PHE A 86 -6.32 -6.14 -2.93
CA PHE A 86 -5.96 -4.75 -2.63
C PHE A 86 -5.74 -3.91 -3.88
N TYR A 87 -5.90 -4.50 -5.07
CA TYR A 87 -5.87 -3.75 -6.31
C TYR A 87 -7.06 -2.80 -6.40
N GLN A 88 -6.78 -1.53 -6.62
CA GLN A 88 -7.77 -0.47 -6.79
C GLN A 88 -7.46 0.29 -8.08
N PRO A 89 -8.29 0.15 -9.15
CA PRO A 89 -8.01 0.78 -10.44
C PRO A 89 -7.89 2.29 -10.33
N ASP A 90 -8.74 2.91 -9.53
CA ASP A 90 -8.71 4.35 -9.32
C ASP A 90 -7.47 4.79 -8.54
N LEU A 91 -7.04 4.03 -7.53
CA LEU A 91 -5.77 4.28 -6.84
C LEU A 91 -4.61 4.31 -7.86
N GLY A 92 -4.51 3.31 -8.72
CA GLY A 92 -3.47 3.28 -9.76
C GLY A 92 -3.55 4.46 -10.72
N ARG A 93 -4.75 4.89 -11.11
CA ARG A 93 -4.95 6.11 -11.92
C ARG A 93 -4.45 7.36 -11.19
N ARG A 94 -4.91 7.58 -9.96
CA ARG A 94 -4.55 8.75 -9.15
C ARG A 94 -3.05 8.78 -8.85
N LEU A 95 -2.43 7.62 -8.62
CA LEU A 95 -0.99 7.50 -8.47
C LEU A 95 -0.24 7.95 -9.73
N ARG A 96 -0.65 7.50 -10.92
CA ARG A 96 -0.02 7.95 -12.18
C ARG A 96 -0.17 9.46 -12.42
N GLU A 97 -1.25 10.05 -11.93
CA GLU A 97 -1.51 11.50 -12.03
C GLU A 97 -0.68 12.32 -11.03
N LEU A 98 -0.53 11.83 -9.80
CA LEU A 98 0.05 12.58 -8.68
C LEU A 98 1.55 12.31 -8.48
N ALA A 99 2.00 11.07 -8.70
CA ALA A 99 3.37 10.65 -8.43
C ALA A 99 4.44 11.49 -9.18
N PRO A 100 4.27 11.88 -10.46
CA PRO A 100 5.26 12.71 -11.15
C PRO A 100 5.52 14.08 -10.53
N ARG A 101 4.64 14.53 -9.62
CA ARG A 101 4.78 15.80 -8.88
C ARG A 101 5.44 15.62 -7.52
N ALA A 102 5.66 14.39 -7.08
CA ALA A 102 6.31 14.07 -5.82
C ALA A 102 7.79 13.76 -6.04
N ASP A 103 8.61 14.10 -5.06
CA ASP A 103 10.02 13.71 -5.04
C ASP A 103 10.17 12.29 -4.46
N LEU A 104 9.20 11.84 -3.66
CA LEU A 104 9.13 10.51 -3.06
C LEU A 104 7.68 10.03 -2.92
N GLY A 105 7.42 8.78 -3.32
CA GLY A 105 6.20 8.06 -3.01
C GLY A 105 6.34 7.21 -1.76
N LEU A 106 5.37 7.25 -0.86
CA LEU A 106 5.29 6.35 0.29
C LEU A 106 4.06 5.46 0.15
N LEU A 107 4.27 4.15 0.03
CA LEU A 107 3.21 3.15 0.05
C LEU A 107 3.08 2.56 1.45
N GLN A 108 1.95 2.79 2.09
CA GLN A 108 1.67 2.20 3.39
C GLN A 108 1.13 0.77 3.25
N LEU A 109 1.77 -0.18 3.93
CA LEU A 109 1.57 -1.63 3.83
C LEU A 109 2.08 -2.24 2.52
N VAL A 110 2.69 -3.43 2.65
CA VAL A 110 3.14 -4.24 1.50
C VAL A 110 2.01 -4.62 0.55
N ARG A 111 0.76 -4.60 1.01
CA ARG A 111 -0.43 -4.91 0.22
C ARG A 111 -0.67 -3.91 -0.91
N LEU A 112 -0.22 -2.65 -0.76
CA LEU A 112 -0.30 -1.66 -1.82
C LEU A 112 0.83 -1.78 -2.85
N ALA A 113 1.81 -2.66 -2.65
CA ALA A 113 2.93 -2.84 -3.58
C ALA A 113 2.50 -3.29 -4.98
N ILE A 114 1.27 -3.78 -5.16
CA ILE A 114 0.70 -4.06 -6.50
C ILE A 114 0.56 -2.80 -7.38
N HIS A 115 0.58 -1.63 -6.75
CA HIS A 115 0.56 -0.32 -7.37
C HIS A 115 1.95 0.32 -7.48
N ARG A 116 3.04 -0.39 -7.16
CA ARG A 116 4.41 0.16 -7.22
C ARG A 116 4.72 0.77 -8.60
N GLU A 117 4.27 0.12 -9.67
CA GLU A 117 4.57 0.51 -11.05
C GLU A 117 3.75 1.71 -11.49
N ASP A 118 2.68 2.04 -10.75
CA ASP A 118 1.85 3.21 -11.01
C ASP A 118 2.55 4.52 -10.59
N PHE A 119 3.69 4.44 -9.88
CA PHE A 119 4.54 5.61 -9.57
C PHE A 119 5.48 6.00 -10.72
N GLY A 120 5.59 5.18 -11.77
CA GLY A 120 6.50 5.43 -12.89
C GLY A 120 7.95 5.52 -12.43
N ALA A 121 8.64 6.62 -12.76
CA ALA A 121 10.02 6.87 -12.39
C ALA A 121 10.20 7.44 -10.97
N THR A 122 9.11 7.77 -10.27
CA THR A 122 9.17 8.37 -8.93
C THR A 122 9.74 7.34 -7.93
N PRO A 123 10.77 7.70 -7.14
CA PRO A 123 11.27 6.81 -6.09
C PRO A 123 10.16 6.42 -5.12
N ILE A 124 10.16 5.18 -4.64
CA ILE A 124 9.16 4.67 -3.70
C ILE A 124 9.80 4.10 -2.44
N LEU A 125 9.19 4.41 -1.29
CA LEU A 125 9.41 3.77 -0.01
C LEU A 125 8.15 2.98 0.35
N VAL A 126 8.31 1.70 0.70
CA VAL A 126 7.19 0.86 1.15
C VAL A 126 7.31 0.65 2.66
N ASP A 127 6.38 1.21 3.42
CA ASP A 127 6.27 0.96 4.86
C ASP A 127 5.56 -0.38 5.07
N LEU A 128 6.32 -1.42 5.37
CA LEU A 128 5.79 -2.77 5.43
C LEU A 128 4.77 -2.93 6.56
N ILE A 129 4.92 -2.23 7.70
CA ILE A 129 4.17 -2.33 8.98
C ILE A 129 4.08 -3.77 9.55
N ASP A 130 3.70 -4.75 8.73
CA ASP A 130 3.70 -6.19 8.97
C ASP A 130 4.44 -6.95 7.86
N SER A 131 5.05 -8.10 8.20
CA SER A 131 5.50 -9.06 7.17
C SER A 131 4.29 -9.88 6.73
N LEU A 132 3.86 -9.68 5.48
CA LEU A 132 2.74 -10.41 4.90
C LEU A 132 3.07 -11.89 4.70
N ALA A 133 4.35 -12.21 4.42
CA ALA A 133 4.85 -13.58 4.40
C ALA A 133 4.68 -14.28 5.76
N LEU A 134 5.08 -13.59 6.84
CA LEU A 134 4.98 -14.13 8.21
C LEU A 134 3.52 -14.28 8.64
N ASN A 135 2.67 -13.32 8.29
CA ASN A 135 1.23 -13.39 8.56
C ASN A 135 0.59 -14.59 7.85
N LEU A 136 0.97 -14.87 6.60
CA LEU A 136 0.45 -16.01 5.86
C LEU A 136 0.99 -17.35 6.33
N ALA A 137 2.26 -17.41 6.70
CA ALA A 137 2.85 -18.60 7.32
C ALA A 137 2.13 -18.96 8.63
N ARG A 138 1.81 -17.95 9.46
CA ARG A 138 1.03 -18.13 10.69
C ARG A 138 -0.39 -18.60 10.39
N ARG A 139 -1.10 -17.97 9.44
CA ARG A 139 -2.46 -18.40 9.04
C ARG A 139 -2.47 -19.84 8.52
N ALA A 140 -1.51 -20.22 7.69
CA ALA A 140 -1.39 -21.59 7.20
C ALA A 140 -1.16 -22.63 8.33
N ALA A 141 -0.67 -22.20 9.49
CA ALA A 141 -0.48 -23.08 10.64
C ALA A 141 -1.79 -23.28 11.44
N VAL A 142 -2.73 -22.34 11.41
CA VAL A 142 -3.95 -22.36 12.25
C VAL A 142 -5.27 -22.50 11.47
N ASP A 143 -5.31 -22.18 10.18
CA ASP A 143 -6.52 -22.26 9.36
C ASP A 143 -6.91 -23.69 9.00
N HIS A 144 -8.17 -23.83 8.54
CA HIS A 144 -8.78 -25.10 8.15
C HIS A 144 -7.86 -25.93 7.21
N PRO A 145 -7.75 -27.27 7.40
CA PRO A 145 -6.79 -28.10 6.69
C PRO A 145 -6.80 -27.96 5.16
N LEU A 146 -7.98 -27.73 4.57
CA LEU A 146 -8.16 -27.54 3.13
C LEU A 146 -7.55 -26.23 2.59
N LEU A 147 -7.42 -25.21 3.44
CA LEU A 147 -6.82 -23.93 3.08
C LEU A 147 -5.30 -23.92 3.30
N ARG A 148 -4.74 -24.90 4.03
CA ARG A 148 -3.31 -24.95 4.35
C ARG A 148 -2.40 -25.04 3.12
N PRO A 149 -2.66 -25.93 2.12
CA PRO A 149 -1.78 -26.04 0.96
C PRO A 149 -1.64 -24.75 0.14
N PRO A 150 -2.73 -24.06 -0.27
CA PRO A 150 -2.61 -22.81 -1.02
C PRO A 150 -1.99 -21.68 -0.17
N LEU A 151 -2.31 -21.58 1.13
CA LEU A 151 -1.72 -20.58 2.01
C LEU A 151 -0.20 -20.77 2.18
N ARG A 152 0.29 -22.02 2.29
CA ARG A 152 1.73 -22.31 2.36
C ARG A 152 2.46 -21.96 1.07
N LEU A 153 1.86 -22.28 -0.07
CA LEU A 153 2.44 -21.95 -1.38
C LEU A 153 2.55 -20.43 -1.56
N GLU A 154 1.50 -19.72 -1.18
CA GLU A 154 1.46 -18.25 -1.25
C GLU A 154 2.45 -17.60 -0.28
N ALA A 155 2.56 -18.09 0.96
CA ALA A 155 3.55 -17.63 1.93
C ALA A 155 5.00 -17.77 1.41
N ARG A 156 5.31 -18.88 0.72
CA ARG A 156 6.64 -19.08 0.11
C ARG A 156 6.91 -18.10 -1.03
N ARG A 157 5.92 -17.85 -1.90
CA ARG A 157 6.02 -16.85 -2.98
C ARG A 157 6.23 -15.45 -2.43
N LEU A 158 5.53 -15.11 -1.34
CA LEU A 158 5.68 -13.86 -0.61
C LEU A 158 7.08 -13.67 -0.03
N ALA A 159 7.59 -14.68 0.68
CA ALA A 159 8.92 -14.60 1.24
C ALA A 159 10.01 -14.43 0.16
N ALA A 160 9.78 -14.95 -1.05
CA ALA A 160 10.67 -14.71 -2.19
C ALA A 160 10.51 -13.29 -2.76
N ALA A 161 9.27 -12.79 -2.89
CA ALA A 161 8.99 -11.44 -3.38
C ALA A 161 9.51 -10.34 -2.42
N GLU A 162 9.29 -10.49 -1.11
CA GLU A 162 9.82 -9.59 -0.08
C GLU A 162 11.35 -9.54 -0.14
N ARG A 163 12.02 -10.69 -0.26
CA ARG A 163 13.49 -10.75 -0.41
C ARG A 163 14.00 -10.04 -1.67
N ARG A 164 13.31 -10.21 -2.80
CA ARG A 164 13.65 -9.51 -4.06
C ARG A 164 13.48 -8.00 -3.92
N LEU A 165 12.40 -7.56 -3.29
CA LEU A 165 12.16 -6.13 -3.03
C LEU A 165 13.31 -5.53 -2.21
N ILE A 166 13.69 -6.19 -1.11
CA ILE A 166 14.79 -5.77 -0.25
C ILE A 166 16.12 -5.70 -1.02
N GLN A 167 16.43 -6.71 -1.85
CA GLN A 167 17.65 -6.74 -2.65
C GLN A 167 17.71 -5.65 -3.73
N GLN A 168 16.57 -5.35 -4.37
CA GLN A 168 16.48 -4.29 -5.39
C GLN A 168 16.62 -2.90 -4.78
N THR A 169 16.12 -2.69 -3.56
CA THR A 169 16.28 -1.42 -2.84
C THR A 169 17.69 -1.27 -2.24
N ALA A 170 18.34 -2.37 -1.83
CA ALA A 170 19.72 -2.34 -1.31
C ALA A 170 20.79 -2.18 -2.41
N GLY A 171 20.50 -2.54 -3.66
CA GLY A 171 21.42 -2.43 -4.80
C GLY A 171 21.38 -1.10 -5.56
N GLY A 172 20.45 -0.19 -5.23
CA GLY A 172 20.25 1.08 -5.94
C GLY A 172 21.08 2.26 -5.43
N GLY A 173 21.99 2.05 -4.46
CA GLY A 173 22.85 3.09 -3.88
C GLY A 173 24.22 3.25 -4.53
N GLY A 174 24.43 2.73 -5.74
CA GLY A 174 25.69 2.83 -6.46
C GLY A 174 25.44 3.14 -7.94
N GLY A 175 25.36 4.43 -8.25
CA GLY A 175 25.21 4.97 -9.60
C GLY A 175 25.17 6.49 -9.55
#